data_AF-A0A3D4ZI45-F1
#
_entry.id   AF-A0A3D4ZI45-F1
#
_cell.length_a   1.000
_cell.length_b   1.000
_cell.length_c   1.000
_cell.angle_alpha   90.00
_cell.angle_beta   90.00
_cell.angle_gamma   90.00
#
_symmetry.space_group_name_H-M   'P 1'
#
loop_
_entity.id
_entity.type
_entity.pdbx_description
1 polymer ?
#
loop_
_entity_poly.entity_id
_entity_poly.type
_entity_poly.pdbx_seq_one_letter_code
_entity_poly.pdbx_strand_id
1 'polypeptide(L)'
;MKRNMRIIVSMLLIVCMSLSLFAAGQSEAAKAPERKVINLWSFTDEVPKMLEKYKELNPDFDYEINTTIIATTDGAYQPALDQALASGGKDAPDIYCAESAFVLKYTQGDAAHFAAPYKSLGIDVDKKLKEADIAPYTV
;
A
#
# COMPACT_ATOMS: atom_id res chain seq x y z
N MET A 1 -4.88 52.46 -35.98
CA MET A 1 -5.27 51.03 -36.06
C MET A 1 -4.50 50.13 -35.09
N LYS A 2 -3.16 50.24 -34.96
CA LYS A 2 -2.36 49.34 -34.10
C LYS A 2 -2.59 49.45 -32.58
N ARG A 3 -3.02 50.61 -32.06
CA ARG A 3 -3.25 50.82 -30.62
C ARG A 3 -4.60 50.27 -30.13
N ASN A 4 -5.65 50.41 -30.94
CA ASN A 4 -6.99 49.90 -30.63
C ASN A 4 -7.05 48.37 -30.78
N MET A 5 -6.29 47.80 -31.72
CA MET A 5 -6.15 46.34 -31.86
C MET A 5 -5.51 45.70 -30.62
N ARG A 6 -4.53 46.36 -29.99
CA ARG A 6 -3.89 45.87 -28.75
C ARG A 6 -4.84 45.89 -27.55
N ILE A 7 -5.71 46.90 -27.45
CA ILE A 7 -6.69 47.00 -26.36
C ILE A 7 -7.79 45.94 -26.51
N ILE A 8 -8.27 45.70 -27.73
CA ILE A 8 -9.29 44.68 -28.02
C ILE A 8 -8.74 43.27 -27.81
N VAL A 9 -7.50 42.98 -28.22
CA VAL A 9 -6.85 41.68 -27.98
C VAL A 9 -6.57 41.44 -26.49
N SER A 10 -6.23 42.49 -25.73
CA SER A 10 -6.02 42.37 -24.28
C SER A 10 -7.32 42.21 -23.48
N MET A 11 -8.42 42.84 -23.91
CA MET A 11 -9.74 42.62 -23.31
C MET A 11 -10.30 41.23 -23.64
N LEU A 12 -10.07 40.72 -24.86
CA LEU A 12 -10.47 39.36 -25.24
C LEU A 12 -9.72 38.28 -24.43
N LEU A 13 -8.42 38.51 -24.15
CA LEU A 13 -7.60 37.62 -23.30
C LEU A 13 -8.06 37.59 -21.84
N ILE A 14 -8.49 38.73 -21.28
CA ILE A 14 -9.01 38.80 -19.90
C ILE A 14 -10.36 38.08 -19.79
N VAL A 15 -11.22 38.18 -20.81
CA VAL A 15 -12.51 37.45 -20.84
C VAL A 15 -12.30 35.94 -20.97
N CYS A 16 -11.29 35.49 -21.72
CA CYS A 16 -10.94 34.06 -21.80
C CYS A 16 -10.34 33.51 -20.49
N MET A 17 -9.64 34.32 -19.69
CA MET A 17 -9.13 33.90 -18.38
C MET A 17 -10.18 33.97 -17.25
N SER A 18 -11.23 34.79 -17.39
CA SER A 18 -12.30 34.86 -16.38
C SER A 18 -13.39 33.79 -16.54
N LEU A 19 -13.55 33.18 -17.73
CA LEU A 19 -14.47 32.04 -17.91
C LEU A 19 -13.94 30.73 -17.30
N SER A 20 -12.64 30.65 -16.98
CA SER A 20 -12.05 29.48 -16.33
C SER A 20 -12.22 29.46 -14.81
N LEU A 21 -12.73 30.53 -14.19
CA LEU A 21 -12.88 30.65 -12.74
C LEU A 21 -14.25 30.23 -12.19
N PHE A 22 -15.18 29.78 -13.04
CA PHE A 22 -16.51 29.29 -12.63
C PHE A 22 -16.80 27.83 -12.99
N ALA A 23 -15.74 27.06 -13.32
CA ALA A 23 -15.83 25.61 -13.58
C ALA A 23 -14.97 24.77 -12.62
N ALA A 24 -14.38 25.37 -11.58
CA ALA A 24 -13.85 24.64 -10.44
C ALA A 24 -15.00 24.34 -9.46
N GLY A 25 -15.95 23.52 -9.93
CA GLY A 25 -16.77 22.78 -8.99
C GLY A 25 -15.82 22.04 -8.05
N GLN A 26 -16.04 22.18 -6.74
CA GLN A 26 -15.56 21.21 -5.77
C GLN A 26 -16.12 19.84 -6.21
N SER A 27 -15.44 19.17 -7.11
CA SER A 27 -15.39 17.72 -7.05
C SER A 27 -14.68 17.43 -5.74
N GLU A 28 -15.47 17.23 -4.68
CA GLU A 28 -15.18 16.14 -3.77
C GLU A 28 -14.66 15.01 -4.66
N ALA A 29 -13.35 14.75 -4.59
CA ALA A 29 -12.81 13.54 -5.16
C ALA A 29 -13.63 12.45 -4.50
N ALA A 30 -14.57 11.88 -5.26
CA ALA A 30 -15.37 10.76 -4.82
C ALA A 30 -14.36 9.78 -4.23
N LYS A 31 -14.43 9.59 -2.91
CA LYS A 31 -13.53 8.72 -2.17
C LYS A 31 -13.58 7.40 -2.94
N ALA A 32 -12.51 7.07 -3.66
CA ALA A 32 -12.48 5.85 -4.44
C ALA A 32 -12.91 4.72 -3.49
N PRO A 33 -13.77 3.79 -3.94
CA PRO A 33 -14.26 2.73 -3.08
C PRO A 33 -13.08 2.15 -2.31
N GLU A 34 -13.19 2.14 -0.98
CA GLU A 34 -12.12 1.69 -0.11
C GLU A 34 -11.74 0.30 -0.56
N ARG A 35 -10.49 0.14 -1.01
CA ARG A 35 -9.99 -1.11 -1.53
C ARG A 35 -10.03 -2.13 -0.38
N LYS A 36 -10.97 -3.07 -0.45
CA LYS A 36 -11.10 -4.18 0.51
C LYS A 36 -10.28 -5.41 0.12
N VAL A 37 -9.28 -5.25 -0.75
CA VAL A 37 -8.41 -6.35 -1.18
C VAL A 37 -7.05 -6.19 -0.51
N ILE A 38 -6.61 -7.24 0.19
CA ILE A 38 -5.26 -7.38 0.71
C ILE A 38 -4.52 -8.37 -0.19
N ASN A 39 -3.48 -7.89 -0.87
CA ASN A 39 -2.56 -8.73 -1.62
C ASN A 39 -1.57 -9.39 -0.65
N LEU A 40 -1.71 -10.70 -0.46
CA LEU A 40 -0.85 -11.51 0.39
C LEU A 40 0.17 -12.27 -0.46
N TRP A 41 1.45 -12.08 -0.17
CA TRP A 41 2.53 -12.85 -0.79
C TRP A 41 3.12 -13.85 0.20
N SER A 42 3.18 -15.12 -0.21
CA SER A 42 3.70 -16.21 0.62
C SER A 42 4.50 -17.19 -0.22
N PHE A 43 5.34 -17.99 0.43
CA PHE A 43 6.08 -19.08 -0.20
C PHE A 43 5.49 -20.47 0.09
N THR A 44 4.53 -20.56 1.02
CA THR A 44 3.70 -21.74 1.30
C THR A 44 2.22 -21.35 1.41
N ASP A 45 1.35 -22.34 1.55
CA ASP A 45 -0.06 -22.13 1.84
C ASP A 45 -0.38 -21.97 3.34
N GLU A 46 0.62 -21.97 4.22
CA GLU A 46 0.42 -21.89 5.68
C GLU A 46 -0.18 -20.54 6.11
N VAL A 47 0.46 -19.42 5.74
CA VAL A 47 -0.02 -18.07 6.08
C VAL A 47 -1.38 -17.77 5.44
N PRO A 48 -1.64 -18.12 4.16
CA PRO A 48 -2.98 -18.06 3.58
C PRO A 48 -4.03 -18.81 4.41
N LYS A 49 -3.77 -20.05 4.80
CA LYS A 49 -4.69 -20.84 5.65
C LYS A 49 -4.87 -20.23 7.05
N MET A 50 -3.83 -19.60 7.62
CA MET A 50 -3.96 -18.86 8.87
C MET A 50 -4.93 -17.69 8.74
N LEU A 51 -4.89 -16.94 7.62
CA LEU A 51 -5.84 -15.86 7.37
C LEU A 51 -7.25 -16.37 7.09
N GLU A 52 -7.41 -17.48 6.36
CA GLU A 52 -8.71 -18.14 6.22
C GLU A 52 -9.31 -18.45 7.60
N LYS A 53 -8.50 -19.03 8.50
CA LYS A 53 -8.95 -19.29 9.87
C LYS A 53 -9.28 -18.02 10.65
N TYR A 54 -8.49 -16.97 10.47
CA TYR A 54 -8.76 -15.67 11.07
C TYR A 54 -10.11 -15.12 10.61
N LYS A 55 -10.44 -15.23 9.31
CA LYS A 55 -11.74 -14.80 8.76
C LYS A 55 -12.92 -15.59 9.37
N GLU A 56 -12.77 -16.90 9.53
CA GLU A 56 -13.81 -17.72 10.19
C GLU A 56 -14.11 -17.25 11.62
N LEU A 57 -13.09 -16.79 12.35
CA LEU A 57 -13.21 -16.35 13.74
C LEU A 57 -13.61 -14.88 13.88
N ASN A 58 -13.48 -14.10 12.81
CA ASN A 58 -13.72 -12.66 12.78
C ASN A 58 -14.67 -12.32 11.61
N PRO A 59 -15.99 -12.60 11.74
CA PRO A 59 -16.95 -12.42 10.64
C PRO A 59 -17.09 -10.96 10.19
N ASP A 60 -16.74 -9.99 11.05
CA ASP A 60 -16.73 -8.56 10.72
C ASP A 60 -15.51 -8.16 9.86
N PHE A 61 -14.54 -9.07 9.67
CA PHE A 61 -13.40 -8.85 8.79
C PHE A 61 -13.82 -9.05 7.33
N ASP A 62 -14.10 -7.93 6.66
CA ASP A 62 -14.72 -7.87 5.34
C ASP A 62 -13.72 -7.68 4.18
N TYR A 63 -12.45 -7.99 4.40
CA TYR A 63 -11.42 -7.96 3.37
C TYR A 63 -11.37 -9.25 2.54
N GLU A 64 -11.23 -9.09 1.23
CA GLU A 64 -10.80 -10.12 0.30
C GLU A 64 -9.29 -10.30 0.40
N ILE A 65 -8.84 -11.56 0.48
CA ILE A 65 -7.40 -11.89 0.51
C ILE A 65 -7.02 -12.42 -0.86
N ASN A 66 -6.28 -11.63 -1.63
CA ASN A 66 -5.72 -12.04 -2.90
C ASN A 66 -4.32 -12.63 -2.67
N THR A 67 -4.20 -13.95 -2.75
CA THR A 67 -2.96 -14.64 -2.39
C THR A 67 -2.11 -14.95 -3.63
N THR A 68 -0.82 -14.57 -3.57
CA THR A 68 0.22 -15.04 -4.48
C THR A 68 1.14 -16.00 -3.74
N ILE A 69 1.26 -17.25 -4.24
CA ILE A 69 2.18 -18.25 -3.70
C ILE A 69 3.28 -18.51 -4.72
N ILE A 70 4.53 -18.25 -4.33
CA ILE A 70 5.71 -18.58 -5.13
C ILE A 70 6.63 -19.42 -4.25
N ALA A 71 6.83 -20.68 -4.60
CA ALA A 71 7.69 -21.57 -3.83
C ALA A 71 9.13 -21.06 -3.77
N THR A 72 9.84 -21.41 -2.72
CA THR A 72 11.27 -21.06 -2.54
C THR A 72 12.20 -21.89 -3.42
N THR A 73 11.66 -22.84 -4.19
CA THR A 73 12.41 -23.67 -5.14
C THR A 73 13.29 -22.79 -6.04
N ASP A 74 14.56 -23.16 -6.16
CA ASP A 74 15.57 -22.43 -6.93
C ASP A 74 15.75 -20.95 -6.50
N GLY A 75 15.35 -20.60 -5.29
CA GLY A 75 15.42 -19.24 -4.78
C GLY A 75 14.46 -18.27 -5.49
N ALA A 76 13.37 -18.76 -6.09
CA ALA A 76 12.49 -17.96 -6.94
C ALA A 76 11.67 -16.89 -6.18
N TYR A 77 11.39 -17.12 -4.90
CA TYR A 77 10.51 -16.23 -4.11
C TYR A 77 11.10 -14.83 -3.92
N GLN A 78 12.34 -14.73 -3.46
CA GLN A 78 12.95 -13.44 -3.13
C GLN A 78 13.04 -12.49 -4.33
N PRO A 79 13.55 -12.88 -5.51
CA PRO A 79 13.57 -12.01 -6.69
C PRO A 79 12.17 -11.60 -7.16
N ALA A 80 11.18 -12.49 -7.05
CA ALA A 80 9.81 -12.17 -7.43
C ALA A 80 9.17 -11.15 -6.48
N LEU A 81 9.39 -11.30 -5.17
CA LEU A 81 8.95 -10.32 -4.16
C LEU A 81 9.60 -8.96 -4.38
N ASP A 82 10.91 -8.91 -4.62
CA ASP A 82 11.64 -7.67 -4.91
C ASP A 82 11.06 -6.95 -6.13
N GLN A 83 10.80 -7.69 -7.20
CA GLN A 83 10.21 -7.13 -8.42
C GLN A 83 8.80 -6.59 -8.16
N ALA A 84 7.97 -7.30 -7.40
CA ALA A 84 6.61 -6.89 -7.09
C ALA A 84 6.57 -5.63 -6.23
N LEU A 85 7.43 -5.55 -5.21
CA LEU A 85 7.57 -4.36 -4.35
C LEU A 85 8.06 -3.14 -5.15
N ALA A 86 9.10 -3.32 -5.97
CA ALA A 86 9.66 -2.23 -6.78
C ALA A 86 8.71 -1.75 -7.88
N SER A 87 7.92 -2.66 -8.47
CA SER A 87 6.94 -2.30 -9.51
C SER A 87 5.77 -1.49 -8.95
N GLY A 88 5.43 -1.71 -7.67
CA GLY A 88 4.35 -1.01 -7.00
C GLY A 88 2.99 -1.20 -7.68
N GLY A 89 2.11 -0.22 -7.51
CA GLY A 89 0.79 -0.21 -8.12
C GLY A 89 -0.24 -1.06 -7.38
N LYS A 90 -1.39 -1.30 -8.02
CA LYS A 90 -2.54 -1.96 -7.39
C LYS A 90 -2.27 -3.43 -7.03
N ASP A 91 -1.33 -4.09 -7.70
CA ASP A 91 -1.07 -5.52 -7.48
C ASP A 91 0.15 -5.75 -6.58
N ALA A 92 0.74 -4.68 -6.05
CA ALA A 92 1.83 -4.74 -5.09
C ALA A 92 1.41 -5.50 -3.82
N PRO A 93 2.33 -6.23 -3.16
CA PRO A 93 2.06 -6.88 -1.89
C PRO A 93 1.65 -5.86 -0.82
N ASP A 94 0.52 -6.11 -0.15
CA ASP A 94 0.12 -5.41 1.06
C ASP A 94 0.73 -6.09 2.30
N ILE A 95 0.79 -7.43 2.28
CA ILE A 95 1.43 -8.28 3.27
C ILE A 95 2.32 -9.29 2.52
N TYR A 96 3.54 -9.51 2.99
CA TYR A 96 4.45 -10.51 2.43
C TYR A 96 5.18 -11.28 3.53
N CYS A 97 5.49 -12.53 3.25
CA CYS A 97 6.33 -13.35 4.11
C CYS A 97 7.80 -13.08 3.78
N ALA A 98 8.64 -12.86 4.79
CA ALA A 98 10.08 -12.73 4.59
C ALA A 98 10.79 -13.92 5.23
N GLU A 99 11.56 -14.69 4.45
CA GLU A 99 12.30 -15.83 5.00
C GLU A 99 13.41 -15.36 5.93
N SER A 100 13.70 -16.15 6.97
CA SER A 100 14.74 -15.84 7.96
C SER A 100 16.12 -15.59 7.33
N ALA A 101 16.43 -16.27 6.22
CA ALA A 101 17.71 -16.13 5.51
C ALA A 101 17.93 -14.73 4.91
N PHE A 102 16.86 -13.96 4.66
CA PHE A 102 16.94 -12.65 4.03
C PHE A 102 16.03 -11.59 4.66
N VAL A 103 15.46 -11.87 5.84
CA VAL A 103 14.56 -10.95 6.55
C VAL A 103 15.21 -9.60 6.87
N LEU A 104 16.54 -9.57 7.08
CA LEU A 104 17.29 -8.33 7.32
C LEU A 104 17.18 -7.35 6.14
N LYS A 105 17.08 -7.84 4.90
CA LYS A 105 16.89 -7.00 3.71
C LYS A 105 15.64 -6.12 3.84
N TYR A 106 14.53 -6.71 4.26
CA TYR A 106 13.21 -6.07 4.36
C TYR A 106 12.94 -5.38 5.70
N THR A 107 13.76 -5.64 6.72
CA THR A 107 13.55 -5.04 8.06
C THR A 107 14.57 -3.96 8.39
N GLN A 108 15.79 -4.05 7.84
CA GLN A 108 16.92 -3.17 8.17
C GLN A 108 17.77 -2.78 6.96
N GLY A 109 17.59 -3.44 5.82
CA GLY A 109 18.39 -3.30 4.62
C GLY A 109 17.83 -2.30 3.61
N ASP A 110 18.26 -2.48 2.35
CA ASP A 110 17.89 -1.62 1.23
C ASP A 110 16.39 -1.65 0.91
N ALA A 111 15.72 -2.78 1.14
CA ALA A 111 14.28 -2.94 0.95
C ALA A 111 13.44 -2.59 2.19
N ALA A 112 14.04 -2.10 3.29
CA ALA A 112 13.32 -1.82 4.54
C ALA A 112 12.19 -0.79 4.39
N HIS A 113 12.32 0.12 3.43
CA HIS A 113 11.31 1.13 3.12
C HIS A 113 10.02 0.55 2.51
N PHE A 114 10.03 -0.71 2.06
CA PHE A 114 8.84 -1.44 1.65
C PHE A 114 8.11 -2.13 2.81
N ALA A 115 8.65 -2.09 4.03
CA ALA A 115 8.01 -2.60 5.24
C ALA A 115 7.50 -1.44 6.10
N ALA A 116 6.29 -1.57 6.62
CA ALA A 116 5.79 -0.68 7.66
C ALA A 116 6.22 -1.21 9.04
N PRO A 117 6.92 -0.43 9.89
CA PRO A 117 7.14 -0.83 11.27
C PRO A 117 5.79 -0.92 12.01
N TYR A 118 5.60 -1.92 12.88
CA TYR A 118 4.34 -2.11 13.61
C TYR A 118 3.84 -0.84 14.32
N LYS A 119 4.75 -0.03 14.85
CA LYS A 119 4.42 1.24 15.50
C LYS A 119 3.73 2.24 14.55
N SER A 120 4.08 2.29 13.26
CA SER A 120 3.40 3.17 12.30
C SER A 120 1.99 2.70 11.97
N LEU A 121 1.69 1.42 12.20
CA LEU A 121 0.35 0.84 12.10
C LEU A 121 -0.48 1.04 13.38
N GLY A 122 0.04 1.77 14.37
CA GLY A 122 -0.63 1.99 15.66
C GLY A 122 -0.55 0.79 16.60
N ILE A 123 0.31 -0.19 16.31
CA ILE A 123 0.50 -1.38 17.16
C ILE A 123 1.52 -1.04 18.24
N ASP A 124 1.07 -1.04 19.50
CA ASP A 124 1.93 -0.92 20.68
C ASP A 124 2.59 -2.28 20.96
N VAL A 125 3.77 -2.47 20.38
CA VAL A 125 4.54 -3.72 20.48
C VAL A 125 4.95 -3.98 21.92
N ASP A 126 5.46 -2.98 22.65
CA ASP A 126 5.93 -3.16 24.03
C ASP A 126 4.79 -3.63 24.95
N LYS A 127 3.61 -3.01 24.81
CA LYS A 127 2.41 -3.44 25.53
C LYS A 127 1.99 -4.85 25.12
N LYS A 128 1.92 -5.15 23.81
CA LYS A 128 1.50 -6.47 23.33
C LYS A 128 2.44 -7.58 23.74
N LEU A 129 3.75 -7.34 23.75
CA LEU A 129 4.73 -8.31 24.24
C LEU A 129 4.53 -8.62 25.72
N LYS A 130 4.28 -7.58 26.53
CA LYS A 130 3.97 -7.74 27.95
C LYS A 130 2.65 -8.48 28.19
N GLU A 131 1.62 -8.19 27.39
CA GLU A 131 0.31 -8.86 27.46
C GLU A 131 0.38 -10.32 27.01
N ALA A 132 1.21 -10.63 26.02
CA ALA A 132 1.37 -11.98 25.49
C ALA A 132 2.09 -12.92 26.47
N ASP A 133 2.72 -12.37 27.52
CA ASP A 133 3.49 -13.11 28.54
C ASP A 133 4.52 -14.06 27.91
N ILE A 134 5.09 -13.64 26.77
CA ILE A 134 6.11 -14.39 26.05
C ILE A 134 7.43 -14.20 26.80
N ALA A 135 8.16 -15.30 27.01
CA ALA A 135 9.46 -15.24 27.67
C ALA A 135 10.39 -14.25 26.92
N PRO A 136 11.09 -13.34 27.62
CA PRO A 136 11.81 -12.23 26.98
C PRO A 136 12.91 -12.62 25.98
N TYR A 137 13.36 -13.87 26.00
CA TYR A 137 14.40 -14.41 25.14
C TYR A 137 13.86 -15.09 23.87
N THR A 138 12.53 -15.11 23.67
CA THR A 138 11.87 -15.78 22.54
C THR A 138 11.55 -14.83 21.39
N VAL A 139 11.69 -13.51 21.60
CA VAL A 139 11.30 -12.43 20.67
C VAL A 139 12.48 -11.65 20.14
#